data_AF-A0A1C6K4V9-F1
#
_entry.id   AF-A0A1C6K4V9-F1
#
_cell.length_a   1.000
_cell.length_b   1.000
_cell.length_c   1.000
_cell.angle_alpha   90.00
_cell.angle_beta   90.00
_cell.angle_gamma   90.00
#
_symmetry.space_group_name_H-M   'P 1'
#
loop_
_entity.id
_entity.type
_entity.pdbx_description
1 polymer ?
#
loop_
_entity_poly.entity_id
_entity_poly.type
_entity_poly.pdbx_seq_one_letter_code
_entity_poly.pdbx_strand_id
1 'polypeptide(L)'
;MLRTVEETAIQLGVSKTTIYNKLKLKEYKARIVKKQGKSMVDDSLFNLIQEGLKVKNEVENKEIENDVNAETSIDEDGLLNLNKELIDNLLEQLKEKDKQISELHRLIENNQILLKEEQKKSEQQLYLAEHFEEVDNKLQDLKEKMEQKRNYRKSLFKIFSK
;
A
#
# COMPACT_ATOMS: atom_id res chain seq x y z
N MET A 1 -35.15 -7.86 3.95
CA MET A 1 -34.38 -8.56 2.90
C MET A 1 -33.30 -9.41 3.56
N LEU A 2 -33.02 -10.61 3.04
CA LEU A 2 -31.90 -11.43 3.52
C LEU A 2 -30.72 -11.27 2.58
N ARG A 3 -29.58 -10.84 3.12
CA ARG A 3 -28.33 -10.64 2.40
C ARG A 3 -27.32 -11.69 2.79
N THR A 4 -26.46 -12.06 1.86
CA THR A 4 -25.27 -12.86 2.22
C THR A 4 -24.22 -11.99 2.91
N VAL A 5 -23.26 -12.63 3.57
CA VAL A 5 -22.09 -11.94 4.14
C VAL A 5 -21.32 -11.16 3.07
N GLU A 6 -21.28 -11.68 1.84
CA GLU A 6 -20.63 -11.06 0.71
C GLU A 6 -21.34 -9.79 0.25
N GLU A 7 -22.67 -9.85 0.08
CA GLU A 7 -23.48 -8.67 -0.26
C GLU A 7 -23.39 -7.59 0.82
N THR A 8 -23.38 -8.00 2.10
CA THR A 8 -23.23 -7.09 3.24
C THR A 8 -21.87 -6.40 3.24
N ALA A 9 -20.80 -7.13 2.92
CA ALA A 9 -19.46 -6.59 2.82
C ALA A 9 -19.35 -5.54 1.70
N ILE A 10 -19.93 -5.84 0.53
CA ILE A 10 -19.97 -4.92 -0.62
C ILE A 10 -20.75 -3.66 -0.27
N GLN A 11 -21.94 -3.79 0.32
CA GLN A 11 -22.79 -2.64 0.68
C GLN A 11 -22.18 -1.73 1.75
N LEU A 12 -21.40 -2.29 2.68
CA LEU A 12 -20.73 -1.54 3.74
C LEU A 12 -19.31 -1.08 3.37
N GLY A 13 -18.80 -1.45 2.18
CA GLY A 13 -17.46 -1.09 1.74
C GLY A 13 -16.33 -1.70 2.58
N VAL A 14 -16.54 -2.88 3.18
CA VAL A 14 -15.57 -3.54 4.05
C VAL A 14 -15.22 -4.95 3.56
N SER A 15 -14.14 -5.54 4.07
CA SER A 15 -13.76 -6.91 3.73
C SER A 15 -14.77 -7.94 4.26
N LYS A 16 -14.93 -9.08 3.56
CA LYS A 16 -15.73 -10.23 4.04
C LYS A 16 -15.27 -10.67 5.44
N THR A 17 -13.97 -10.64 5.70
CA THR A 17 -13.36 -11.00 6.98
C THR A 17 -13.83 -10.07 8.11
N THR A 18 -13.97 -8.76 7.84
CA THR A 18 -14.49 -7.78 8.80
C THR A 18 -15.91 -8.14 9.24
N ILE A 19 -16.77 -8.51 8.29
CA ILE A 19 -18.13 -8.95 8.58
C ILE A 19 -18.12 -10.26 9.37
N TYR A 20 -17.34 -11.27 8.97
CA TYR A 20 -17.24 -12.53 9.72
C TYR A 20 -16.75 -12.34 11.16
N ASN A 21 -15.83 -11.41 11.39
CA ASN A 21 -15.34 -11.11 12.74
C ASN A 21 -16.41 -10.45 13.60
N LYS A 22 -17.20 -9.51 13.05
CA LYS A 22 -18.35 -8.93 13.75
C LYS A 22 -19.41 -9.99 14.06
N LEU A 23 -19.72 -10.88 13.13
CA LEU A 23 -20.68 -11.96 13.32
C LEU A 23 -20.27 -13.01 14.37
N LYS A 24 -18.99 -13.09 14.75
CA LYS A 24 -18.51 -13.96 15.85
C LYS A 24 -18.82 -13.39 17.24
N LEU A 25 -19.04 -12.08 17.35
CA LEU A 25 -19.32 -11.42 18.62
C LEU A 25 -20.70 -11.83 19.16
N LYS A 26 -20.81 -11.95 20.49
CA LYS A 26 -22.02 -12.49 21.16
C LYS A 26 -23.29 -11.70 20.81
N GLU A 27 -23.16 -10.39 20.66
CA GLU A 27 -24.24 -9.45 20.32
C GLU A 27 -24.87 -9.71 18.95
N TYR A 28 -24.07 -10.16 17.98
CA TYR A 28 -24.48 -10.37 16.60
C TYR A 28 -24.85 -11.83 16.34
N LYS A 29 -24.20 -12.77 17.05
CA LYS A 29 -24.36 -14.21 16.89
C LYS A 29 -25.81 -14.70 17.07
N ALA A 30 -26.55 -14.06 17.98
CA ALA A 30 -27.94 -14.41 18.28
C ALA A 30 -28.93 -14.02 17.16
N ARG A 31 -28.55 -13.11 16.26
CA ARG A 31 -29.40 -12.55 15.21
C ARG A 31 -29.06 -13.07 13.80
N ILE A 32 -28.13 -14.02 13.69
CA ILE A 32 -27.74 -14.61 12.41
C ILE A 32 -28.79 -15.61 11.94
N VAL A 33 -29.31 -15.41 10.74
CA VAL A 33 -30.22 -16.35 10.10
C VAL A 33 -29.41 -17.33 9.25
N LYS A 34 -29.64 -18.64 9.35
CA LYS A 34 -29.01 -19.62 8.46
C LYS A 34 -30.00 -20.06 7.39
N LYS A 35 -29.62 -19.92 6.11
CA LYS A 35 -30.39 -20.44 4.98
C LYS A 35 -29.48 -21.29 4.11
N GLN A 36 -29.86 -22.56 3.89
CA GLN A 36 -29.06 -23.51 3.08
C GLN A 36 -27.60 -23.64 3.55
N GLY A 37 -27.37 -23.66 4.88
CA GLY A 37 -26.03 -23.77 5.46
C GLY A 37 -25.18 -22.50 5.40
N LYS A 38 -25.66 -21.43 4.75
CA LYS A 38 -24.98 -20.12 4.70
C LYS A 38 -25.55 -19.17 5.76
N SER A 39 -24.66 -18.41 6.40
CA SER A 39 -25.03 -17.31 7.28
C SER A 39 -25.57 -16.14 6.46
N MET A 40 -26.78 -15.70 6.80
CA MET A 40 -27.50 -14.59 6.18
C MET A 40 -27.67 -13.46 7.21
N VAL A 41 -27.69 -12.25 6.69
CA VAL A 41 -27.84 -10.99 7.42
C VAL A 41 -29.18 -10.36 7.02
N ASP A 42 -30.07 -10.15 7.99
CA ASP A 42 -31.31 -9.41 7.77
C ASP A 42 -31.09 -7.89 7.88
N ASP A 43 -32.12 -7.09 7.61
CA ASP A 43 -32.01 -5.62 7.64
C ASP A 43 -31.66 -5.10 9.04
N SER A 44 -32.18 -5.72 10.10
CA SER A 44 -31.91 -5.33 11.48
C SER A 44 -30.45 -5.60 11.88
N LEU A 45 -29.91 -6.76 11.52
CA LEU A 45 -28.51 -7.11 11.75
C LEU A 45 -27.57 -6.27 10.87
N PHE A 46 -27.99 -5.97 9.64
CA PHE A 46 -27.24 -5.09 8.74
C PHE A 46 -27.05 -3.70 9.35
N ASN A 47 -28.13 -3.07 9.84
CA ASN A 47 -28.08 -1.75 10.47
C ASN A 47 -27.20 -1.77 11.74
N LEU A 48 -27.31 -2.82 12.56
CA LEU A 48 -26.49 -2.96 13.76
C LEU A 48 -24.99 -3.10 13.44
N ILE A 49 -24.66 -3.79 12.34
CA ILE A 49 -23.27 -3.90 11.85
C ILE A 49 -22.81 -2.54 11.31
N GLN A 50 -23.68 -1.83 10.58
CA GLN A 50 -23.39 -0.51 10.03
C GLN A 50 -23.08 0.50 11.16
N GLU A 51 -23.93 0.57 12.19
CA GLU A 51 -23.70 1.39 13.38
C GLU A 51 -22.39 1.01 14.08
N GLY A 52 -22.15 -0.28 14.31
CA GLY A 52 -20.92 -0.76 14.94
C GLY A 52 -19.64 -0.61 14.09
N LEU A 53 -19.75 -0.21 12.82
CA LEU A 53 -18.63 0.13 11.93
C LEU A 53 -18.42 1.65 11.80
N LYS A 54 -19.48 2.46 11.93
CA LYS A 54 -19.40 3.92 11.87
C LYS A 54 -18.49 4.52 12.96
N VAL A 55 -18.37 3.86 14.12
CA VAL A 55 -17.51 4.26 15.27
C VAL A 55 -16.00 4.26 14.95
N LYS A 56 -15.55 3.86 13.74
CA LYS A 56 -14.14 3.94 13.32
C LYS A 56 -13.85 4.85 12.13
N ASN A 57 -14.89 5.39 11.48
CA ASN A 57 -14.75 6.35 10.38
C ASN A 57 -15.04 7.78 10.83
N GLU A 58 -15.11 8.02 12.15
CA GLU A 58 -15.00 9.36 12.70
C GLU A 58 -13.59 9.89 12.39
N VAL A 59 -13.45 10.49 11.21
CA VAL A 59 -12.88 11.83 11.16
C VAL A 59 -13.47 12.57 12.35
N GLU A 60 -12.65 13.11 13.25
CA GLU A 60 -13.10 13.98 14.34
C GLU A 60 -13.76 15.25 13.76
N ASN A 61 -14.92 15.10 13.14
CA ASN A 61 -15.90 16.16 13.06
C ASN A 61 -16.48 16.19 14.46
N LYS A 62 -16.14 17.21 15.24
CA LYS A 62 -16.87 17.53 16.46
C LYS A 62 -18.35 17.52 16.10
N GLU A 63 -19.08 16.49 16.54
CA GLU A 63 -20.53 16.49 16.44
C GLU A 63 -21.00 17.67 17.27
N ILE A 64 -21.49 18.71 16.58
CA ILE A 64 -22.32 19.71 17.22
C ILE A 64 -23.59 18.95 17.58
N GLU A 65 -23.80 18.68 18.87
CA GLU A 65 -25.08 18.19 19.40
C GLU A 65 -26.17 19.21 19.04
N ASN A 66 -26.79 19.03 17.88
CA ASN A 66 -28.03 19.70 17.56
C ASN A 66 -29.16 18.83 18.12
N ASP A 67 -29.67 19.25 19.26
CA ASP A 67 -30.91 18.75 19.87
C ASP A 67 -32.04 18.77 18.83
N VAL A 68 -32.47 17.58 18.38
CA VAL A 68 -33.36 17.38 17.22
C VAL A 68 -34.82 17.77 17.52
N ASN A 69 -35.12 18.43 18.65
CA ASN A 69 -36.48 18.80 19.05
C ASN A 69 -36.75 20.31 19.16
N ALA A 70 -35.86 21.17 18.69
CA ALA A 70 -36.18 22.59 18.52
C ALA A 70 -36.45 22.89 17.05
N GLU A 71 -37.72 23.05 16.66
CA GLU A 71 -38.09 23.83 15.47
C GLU A 71 -37.68 25.29 15.73
N THR A 72 -36.39 25.59 15.62
CA THR A 72 -35.90 26.95 15.49
C THR A 72 -36.11 27.35 14.04
N SER A 73 -37.01 28.30 13.80
CA SER A 73 -37.06 28.99 12.52
C SER A 73 -35.74 29.73 12.34
N ILE A 74 -34.79 29.10 11.64
CA ILE A 74 -33.56 29.76 11.21
C ILE A 74 -34.01 30.88 10.27
N ASP A 75 -33.68 32.13 10.62
CA ASP A 75 -33.93 33.27 9.76
C ASP A 75 -33.02 33.23 8.54
N GLU A 76 -33.37 33.97 7.49
CA GLU A 76 -32.64 33.97 6.22
C GLU A 76 -31.15 34.32 6.42
N ASP A 77 -30.85 35.21 7.37
CA ASP A 77 -29.49 35.61 7.75
C ASP A 77 -28.70 34.48 8.43
N GLY A 78 -29.33 33.71 9.33
CA GLY A 78 -28.73 32.54 9.97
C GLY A 78 -28.39 31.44 8.96
N LEU A 79 -29.26 31.20 7.97
CA LEU A 79 -29.00 30.25 6.89
C LEU A 79 -27.86 30.73 5.98
N LEU A 80 -27.80 32.03 5.69
CA LEU A 80 -26.73 32.65 4.91
C LEU A 80 -25.37 32.52 5.59
N ASN A 81 -25.30 32.74 6.91
CA ASN A 81 -24.07 32.58 7.67
C ASN A 81 -23.60 31.12 7.73
N LEU A 82 -24.51 30.17 7.98
CA LEU A 82 -24.16 28.76 7.96
C LEU A 82 -23.60 28.32 6.59
N ASN A 83 -24.20 28.82 5.50
CA ASN A 83 -23.70 28.55 4.15
C ASN A 83 -22.31 29.16 3.90
N LYS A 84 -22.04 30.38 4.41
CA LYS A 84 -20.70 30.98 4.33
C LYS A 84 -19.66 30.17 5.09
N GLU A 85 -19.96 29.79 6.33
CA GLU A 85 -19.06 28.96 7.14
C GLU A 85 -18.79 27.60 6.48
N LEU A 86 -19.82 26.99 5.88
CA LEU A 86 -19.65 25.75 5.13
C LEU A 86 -18.75 25.95 3.91
N ILE A 87 -18.96 27.01 3.14
CA ILE A 87 -18.13 27.33 1.96
C ILE A 87 -16.68 27.57 2.37
N ASP A 88 -16.44 28.33 3.44
CA ASP A 88 -15.09 28.63 3.90
C ASP A 88 -14.37 27.37 4.38
N ASN A 89 -15.05 26.51 5.14
CA ASN A 89 -14.51 25.21 5.56
C ASN A 89 -14.17 24.32 4.36
N LEU A 90 -15.05 24.24 3.35
CA LEU A 90 -14.79 23.47 2.14
C LEU A 90 -13.59 24.04 1.36
N LEU A 91 -13.45 25.36 1.32
CA LEU A 91 -12.35 26.03 0.64
C LEU A 91 -11.01 25.81 1.36
N GLU A 92 -11.00 25.80 2.68
CA GLU A 92 -9.83 25.44 3.49
C GLU A 92 -9.44 23.96 3.28
N GLN A 93 -10.41 23.05 3.28
CA GLN A 93 -10.17 21.64 2.99
C GLN A 93 -9.59 21.42 1.59
N LEU A 94 -10.04 22.18 0.58
CA LEU A 94 -9.48 22.11 -0.76
C LEU A 94 -8.03 22.57 -0.78
N LYS A 95 -7.71 23.70 -0.13
CA LYS A 95 -6.32 24.20 -0.03
C LYS A 95 -5.39 23.19 0.63
N GLU A 96 -5.84 22.55 1.71
CA GLU A 96 -5.03 21.54 2.39
C GLU A 96 -4.84 20.29 1.52
N LYS A 97 -5.86 19.86 0.78
CA LYS A 97 -5.74 18.77 -0.20
C LYS A 97 -4.77 19.11 -1.33
N ASP A 98 -4.80 20.34 -1.86
CA ASP A 98 -3.87 20.77 -2.90
C ASP A 98 -2.41 20.77 -2.40
N LYS A 99 -2.20 21.16 -1.14
CA LYS A 99 -0.89 21.07 -0.49
C LYS A 99 -0.42 19.62 -0.35
N GLN A 100 -1.28 18.71 0.11
CA GLN A 100 -0.98 17.28 0.21
C GLN A 100 -0.64 16.68 -1.16
N ILE A 101 -1.38 17.04 -2.21
CA ILE A 101 -1.10 16.63 -3.60
C ILE A 101 0.29 17.12 -4.03
N SER A 102 0.63 18.38 -3.74
CA SER A 102 1.94 18.96 -4.07
C SER A 102 3.09 18.23 -3.35
N GLU A 103 2.91 17.89 -2.07
CA GLU A 103 3.90 17.13 -1.30
C GLU A 103 4.08 15.71 -1.83
N LEU A 104 2.98 15.02 -2.17
CA LEU A 104 3.03 13.69 -2.80
C LEU A 104 3.75 13.73 -4.14
N HIS A 105 3.49 14.74 -4.98
CA HIS A 105 4.21 14.90 -6.25
C HIS A 105 5.72 15.05 -6.04
N ARG A 106 6.15 15.86 -5.05
CA ARG A 106 7.57 16.02 -4.71
C ARG A 106 8.19 14.71 -4.22
N LEU A 107 7.48 13.93 -3.41
CA LEU A 107 7.95 12.61 -2.97
C LEU A 107 8.10 11.63 -4.14
N ILE A 108 7.16 11.64 -5.08
CA ILE A 108 7.23 10.82 -6.30
C ILE A 108 8.46 11.19 -7.13
N GLU A 109 8.70 12.48 -7.34
CA GLU A 109 9.87 12.97 -8.10
C GLU A 109 11.18 12.52 -7.44
N ASN A 110 11.31 12.70 -6.13
CA ASN A 110 12.48 12.23 -5.38
C ASN A 110 12.70 10.72 -5.53
N ASN A 111 11.63 9.93 -5.40
CA ASN A 111 11.71 8.48 -5.56
C ASN A 111 12.11 8.06 -6.98
N GLN A 112 11.66 8.77 -8.01
CA GLN A 112 12.08 8.51 -9.39
C GLN A 112 13.58 8.78 -9.60
N ILE A 113 14.12 9.83 -8.99
CA ILE A 113 15.55 10.15 -9.03
C ILE A 113 16.34 9.02 -8.35
N LEU A 114 15.96 8.63 -7.13
CA LEU A 114 16.63 7.56 -6.39
C LEU A 114 16.61 6.23 -7.16
N LEU A 115 15.48 5.87 -7.77
CA LEU A 115 15.35 4.65 -8.57
C LEU A 115 16.30 4.67 -9.77
N LYS A 116 16.43 5.82 -10.44
CA LYS A 116 17.33 5.98 -11.59
C LYS A 116 18.80 5.89 -11.17
N GLU A 117 19.15 6.41 -10.00
CA GLU A 117 20.51 6.30 -9.46
C GLU A 117 20.85 4.85 -9.08
N GLU A 118 19.91 4.13 -8.47
CA GLU A 118 20.08 2.71 -8.12
C GLU A 118 20.26 1.84 -9.37
N GLN A 119 19.45 2.07 -10.42
CA GLN A 119 19.60 1.39 -11.71
C GLN A 119 21.00 1.60 -12.31
N LYS A 120 21.47 2.85 -12.37
CA LYS A 120 22.83 3.16 -12.86
C LYS A 120 23.91 2.47 -12.05
N LYS A 121 23.76 2.41 -10.72
CA LYS A 121 24.73 1.73 -9.86
C LYS A 121 24.73 0.22 -10.12
N SER A 122 23.57 -0.39 -10.32
CA SER A 122 23.45 -1.80 -10.68
C SER A 122 24.11 -2.09 -12.03
N GLU A 123 23.90 -1.25 -13.04
CA GLU A 123 24.55 -1.37 -14.35
C GLU A 123 26.08 -1.28 -14.24
N GLN A 124 26.59 -0.33 -13.45
CA GLN A 124 28.03 -0.18 -13.20
C GLN A 124 28.63 -1.40 -12.49
N GLN A 125 27.90 -1.98 -11.53
CA GLN A 125 28.33 -3.20 -10.85
C GLN A 125 28.39 -4.39 -11.80
N LEU A 126 27.40 -4.54 -12.68
CA LEU A 126 27.40 -5.59 -13.71
C LEU A 126 28.59 -5.44 -14.65
N TYR A 127 28.80 -4.23 -15.19
CA TYR A 127 29.93 -3.92 -16.06
C TYR A 127 31.27 -4.23 -15.38
N LEU A 128 31.41 -3.88 -14.10
CA LEU A 128 32.61 -4.14 -13.34
C LEU A 128 32.83 -5.64 -13.10
N ALA A 129 31.76 -6.40 -12.84
CA ALA A 129 31.82 -7.85 -12.67
C ALA A 129 32.28 -8.54 -13.97
N GLU A 130 31.70 -8.16 -15.11
CA GLU A 130 32.10 -8.66 -16.44
C GLU A 130 33.58 -8.35 -16.73
N HIS A 131 34.01 -7.13 -16.41
CA HIS A 131 35.42 -6.73 -16.59
C HIS A 131 36.37 -7.54 -15.70
N PHE A 132 36.00 -7.82 -14.44
CA PHE A 132 36.83 -8.66 -13.57
C PHE A 132 36.88 -10.10 -14.06
N GLU A 133 35.78 -10.67 -14.53
CA GLU A 133 35.74 -12.01 -15.13
C GLU A 133 36.66 -12.09 -16.36
N GLU A 134 36.66 -11.08 -17.24
CA GLU A 134 37.56 -11.03 -18.38
C GLU A 134 39.03 -10.96 -17.95
N VAL A 135 39.36 -10.17 -16.93
CA VAL A 135 40.71 -10.08 -16.38
C VAL A 135 41.15 -11.42 -15.79
N ASP A 136 40.31 -12.07 -15.00
CA ASP A 136 40.61 -13.36 -14.39
C ASP A 136 40.86 -14.44 -15.46
N ASN A 137 40.02 -14.48 -16.50
CA ASN A 137 40.22 -15.36 -17.65
C ASN A 137 41.57 -15.10 -18.32
N LYS A 138 41.94 -13.84 -18.59
CA LYS A 138 43.24 -13.49 -19.18
C LYS A 138 44.42 -13.89 -18.28
N LEU A 139 44.30 -13.72 -16.97
CA LEU A 139 45.32 -14.12 -16.01
C LEU A 139 45.51 -15.64 -15.97
N GLN A 140 44.40 -16.40 -16.01
CA GLN A 140 44.44 -17.85 -16.10
C GLN A 140 45.13 -18.30 -17.40
N ASP A 141 44.75 -17.70 -18.54
CA ASP A 141 45.34 -17.98 -19.85
C ASP A 141 46.86 -17.71 -19.87
N LEU A 142 47.30 -16.61 -19.24
CA LEU A 142 48.71 -16.27 -19.06
C LEU A 142 49.44 -17.29 -18.18
N LYS A 143 48.82 -17.71 -17.07
CA LYS A 143 49.39 -18.70 -16.15
C LYS A 143 49.61 -20.04 -16.86
N GLU A 144 48.63 -20.50 -17.63
CA GLU A 144 48.73 -21.72 -18.43
C GLU A 144 49.85 -21.62 -19.48
N LYS A 145 49.93 -20.50 -20.21
CA LYS A 145 51.02 -20.26 -21.18
C LYS A 145 52.40 -20.26 -20.52
N MET A 146 52.52 -19.72 -19.30
CA MET A 146 53.77 -19.74 -18.55
C MET A 146 54.15 -21.15 -18.06
N GLU A 147 53.19 -21.93 -17.59
CA GLU A 147 53.41 -23.33 -17.19
C GLU A 147 53.84 -24.20 -18.38
N GLN A 148 53.16 -24.06 -19.53
CA GLN A 148 53.52 -24.75 -20.77
C GLN A 148 54.97 -24.42 -21.18
N LYS A 149 55.34 -23.12 -21.19
CA LYS A 149 56.72 -22.70 -21.50
C LYS A 149 57.73 -23.27 -20.51
N ARG A 150 57.41 -23.30 -19.21
CA ARG A 150 58.28 -23.85 -18.17
C ARG A 150 58.48 -25.36 -18.34
N ASN A 151 57.41 -26.09 -18.63
CA ASN A 151 57.45 -27.53 -18.85
C ASN A 151 58.21 -27.89 -20.14
N TYR A 152 58.01 -27.12 -21.21
CA TYR A 152 58.78 -27.27 -22.45
C TYR A 152 60.28 -27.06 -22.22
N ARG A 153 60.69 -25.99 -21.53
CA ARG A 153 62.10 -25.76 -21.18
C ARG A 153 62.67 -26.90 -20.35
N LYS A 154 61.97 -27.37 -19.31
CA LYS A 154 62.40 -28.53 -18.51
C LYS A 154 62.58 -29.79 -19.35
N SER A 155 61.68 -30.03 -20.31
CA SER A 155 61.76 -31.17 -21.22
C SER A 155 62.99 -31.08 -22.12
N LEU A 156 63.28 -29.90 -22.68
CA LEU A 156 64.50 -29.68 -23.47
C LEU A 156 65.76 -29.95 -22.66
N PHE A 157 65.88 -29.41 -21.44
CA PHE A 157 67.05 -29.65 -20.59
C PHE A 157 67.29 -31.13 -20.26
N LYS A 158 66.21 -31.93 -20.12
CA LYS A 158 66.33 -33.39 -19.93
C LYS A 158 66.87 -34.13 -21.16
N ILE A 159 66.59 -33.62 -22.36
CA ILE A 159 67.07 -34.23 -23.62
C ILE A 159 68.56 -33.92 -23.82
N PHE A 160 69.01 -32.70 -23.48
CA PHE A 160 70.40 -32.27 -23.63
C PHE A 160 71.34 -32.69 -22.50
N SER A 161 70.83 -33.31 -21.43
CA SER A 161 71.63 -33.80 -20.29
C SER A 161 71.87 -35.32 -20.31
N LYS A 162 71.50 -35.99 -21.40
CA LYS A 162 71.85 -37.39 -21.74
C LYS A 162 72.97 -37.39 -22.76
#